data_AF-A0A661CXU0-F1
#
_entry.id   AF-A0A661CXU0-F1
#
_cell.length_a   1.000
_cell.length_b   1.000
_cell.length_c   1.000
_cell.angle_alpha   90.00
_cell.angle_beta   90.00
_cell.angle_gamma   90.00
#
_symmetry.space_group_name_H-M   'P 1'
#
loop_
_entity.id
_entity.type
_entity.pdbx_description
1 polymer ?
#
loop_
_entity_poly.entity_id
_entity_poly.type
_entity_poly.pdbx_seq_one_letter_code
_entity_poly.pdbx_strand_id
1 'polypeptide(L)'
;MPPEITQLSQLKVISLDNNHINALPEEITHLPNLKVLSVYKNPLIFPPPEIVAQGTQEILTYLRLDKQPQWAAKLLLVGEDGVGKTSLLHQLREETFDNQEDSTHGVAVDTWALKHPTQANVTMQLKTWDFGGQTIYHATHQFFLTGLVYFGVECGIRL
;
A
#
# COMPACT_ATOMS: atom_id res chain seq x y z
N MET A 1 -7.86 -7.81 22.69
CA MET A 1 -7.16 -7.69 24.00
C MET A 1 -8.15 -7.10 24.99
N PRO A 2 -8.19 -7.55 26.26
CA PRO A 2 -9.20 -7.11 27.22
C PRO A 2 -9.16 -5.58 27.44
N PRO A 3 -10.30 -4.86 27.38
CA PRO A 3 -10.35 -3.42 27.61
C PRO A 3 -9.85 -3.01 29.00
N GLU A 4 -9.89 -3.93 29.97
CA GLU A 4 -9.42 -3.76 31.34
C GLU A 4 -7.92 -3.42 31.43
N ILE A 5 -7.11 -3.82 30.44
CA ILE A 5 -5.68 -3.51 30.45
C ILE A 5 -5.44 -2.00 30.34
N THR A 6 -6.34 -1.25 29.70
CA THR A 6 -6.23 0.21 29.55
C THR A 6 -6.43 0.96 30.86
N GLN A 7 -7.01 0.30 31.89
CA GLN A 7 -7.19 0.86 33.23
C GLN A 7 -5.92 0.80 34.08
N LEU A 8 -4.87 0.12 33.61
CA LEU A 8 -3.58 0.01 34.31
C LEU A 8 -2.75 1.29 34.15
N SER A 9 -3.19 2.34 34.85
CA SER A 9 -2.60 3.68 34.78
C SER A 9 -1.12 3.75 35.18
N GLN A 10 -0.59 2.79 35.93
CA GLN A 10 0.82 2.75 36.35
C GLN A 10 1.72 1.92 35.43
N LEU A 11 1.17 1.28 34.40
CA LEU A 11 1.90 0.38 33.55
C LEU A 11 2.87 1.15 32.64
N LYS A 12 4.17 0.86 32.79
CA LYS A 12 5.25 1.50 32.03
C LYS A 12 5.90 0.60 30.99
N VAL A 13 5.82 -0.72 31.20
CA VAL A 13 6.49 -1.71 30.37
C VAL A 13 5.52 -2.84 30.07
N ILE A 14 5.38 -3.16 28.79
CA ILE A 14 4.69 -4.35 28.28
C ILE A 14 5.70 -5.14 27.48
N SER A 15 5.83 -6.44 27.76
CA SER A 15 6.48 -7.40 26.88
C SER A 15 5.45 -8.43 26.43
N LEU A 16 5.32 -8.57 25.11
CA LEU A 16 4.52 -9.56 24.41
C LEU A 16 5.42 -10.46 23.56
N ASP A 17 6.70 -10.57 23.90
CA ASP A 17 7.67 -11.29 23.10
C ASP A 17 7.34 -12.79 23.00
N ASN A 18 7.69 -13.42 21.88
CA ASN A 18 7.48 -14.86 21.62
C ASN A 18 6.01 -15.32 21.69
N ASN A 19 5.09 -14.51 21.16
CA ASN A 19 3.70 -14.90 21.01
C ASN A 19 3.34 -15.08 19.53
N HIS A 20 2.08 -15.44 19.27
CA HIS A 20 1.54 -15.61 17.92
C HIS A 20 0.65 -14.42 17.54
N ILE A 21 1.09 -13.20 17.87
CA ILE A 21 0.32 -11.98 17.64
C ILE A 21 0.55 -11.51 16.21
N ASN A 22 -0.51 -11.52 15.40
CA ASN A 22 -0.47 -11.03 14.02
C ASN A 22 -0.73 -9.52 13.93
N ALA A 23 -1.47 -8.95 14.88
CA ALA A 23 -1.82 -7.54 14.90
C ALA A 23 -1.83 -6.98 16.34
N LEU A 24 -1.27 -5.78 16.52
CA LEU A 24 -1.43 -5.04 17.78
C LEU A 24 -2.75 -4.27 17.82
N PRO A 25 -3.51 -4.40 18.92
CA PRO A 25 -4.73 -3.62 19.17
C PRO A 25 -4.43 -2.13 19.36
N GLU A 26 -5.32 -1.26 18.87
CA GLU A 26 -5.25 0.20 19.05
C GLU A 26 -5.38 0.58 20.53
N GLU A 27 -6.04 -0.25 21.35
CA GLU A 27 -6.25 -0.02 22.77
C GLU A 27 -4.94 0.13 23.56
N ILE A 28 -3.81 -0.37 23.06
CA ILE A 28 -2.48 -0.15 23.66
C ILE A 28 -2.13 1.35 23.70
N THR A 29 -2.66 2.13 22.77
CA THR A 29 -2.43 3.59 22.68
C THR A 29 -3.07 4.38 23.82
N HIS A 30 -4.06 3.79 24.49
CA HIS A 30 -4.79 4.38 25.62
C HIS A 30 -4.06 4.22 26.96
N LEU A 31 -2.94 3.52 27.02
CA LEU A 31 -2.12 3.39 28.22
C LEU A 31 -1.29 4.67 28.42
N PRO A 32 -1.65 5.55 29.38
CA PRO A 32 -1.11 6.90 29.45
C PRO A 32 0.38 6.95 29.83
N ASN A 33 0.88 5.91 30.49
CA ASN A 33 2.23 5.85 31.05
C ASN A 33 3.13 4.79 30.41
N LEU A 34 2.68 4.15 29.32
CA LEU A 34 3.47 3.13 28.64
C LEU A 34 4.70 3.77 27.99
N LYS A 35 5.89 3.28 28.35
CA LYS A 35 7.19 3.75 27.85
C LYS A 35 7.88 2.71 26.98
N VAL A 36 7.66 1.43 27.27
CA VAL A 36 8.32 0.32 26.58
C VAL A 36 7.27 -0.72 26.20
N LEU A 37 7.18 -1.00 24.91
CA LEU A 37 6.41 -2.08 24.32
C LEU A 37 7.36 -2.97 23.54
N SER A 38 7.52 -4.21 23.99
CA SER A 38 8.33 -5.23 23.35
C SER A 38 7.44 -6.28 22.72
N VAL A 39 7.65 -6.57 21.43
CA VAL A 39 6.82 -7.48 20.64
C VAL A 39 7.65 -8.42 19.76
N TYR A 40 8.91 -8.65 20.13
CA TYR A 40 9.85 -9.45 19.36
C TYR A 40 9.36 -10.89 19.20
N LYS A 41 9.75 -11.52 18.09
CA LYS A 41 9.38 -12.91 17.78
C LYS A 41 7.87 -13.14 17.78
N ASN A 42 7.12 -12.18 17.24
CA ASN A 42 5.73 -12.35 16.85
C ASN A 42 5.61 -12.28 15.32
N PRO A 43 4.70 -13.03 14.69
CA PRO A 43 4.36 -12.91 13.28
C PRO A 43 3.53 -11.64 12.98
N LEU A 44 3.97 -10.48 13.47
CA LEU A 44 3.25 -9.21 13.32
C LEU A 44 3.21 -8.79 11.84
N ILE A 45 2.00 -8.70 11.32
CA ILE A 45 1.68 -8.07 10.03
C ILE A 45 1.36 -6.58 10.27
N PHE A 46 0.82 -6.26 11.45
CA PHE A 46 0.41 -4.92 11.80
C PHE A 46 0.76 -4.60 13.26
N PRO A 47 1.53 -3.54 13.55
CA PRO A 47 2.21 -2.65 12.62
C PRO A 47 3.24 -3.36 11.73
N PRO A 48 3.59 -2.77 10.56
CA PRO A 48 4.65 -3.29 9.71
C PRO A 48 5.98 -3.41 10.47
N PRO A 49 6.85 -4.38 10.11
CA PRO A 49 8.14 -4.58 10.76
C PRO A 49 9.02 -3.32 10.81
N GLU A 50 8.93 -2.45 9.80
CA GLU A 50 9.69 -1.20 9.72
C GLU A 50 9.25 -0.20 10.79
N ILE A 51 7.97 -0.18 11.13
CA ILE A 51 7.44 0.64 12.23
C ILE A 51 7.84 0.04 13.57
N VAL A 52 7.76 -1.29 13.70
CA VAL A 52 8.16 -1.99 14.93
C VAL A 52 9.64 -1.77 15.24
N ALA A 53 10.50 -1.77 14.22
CA ALA A 53 11.93 -1.55 14.35
C ALA A 53 12.31 -0.13 14.83
N GLN A 54 11.44 0.86 14.60
CA GLN A 54 11.68 2.24 15.06
C GLN A 54 11.42 2.41 16.57
N GLY A 55 10.65 1.50 17.17
CA GLY A 55 10.47 1.42 18.60
C GLY A 55 9.05 1.78 19.06
N THR A 56 8.89 1.87 20.38
CA THR A 56 7.57 1.97 21.02
C THR A 56 6.81 3.22 20.60
N GLN A 57 7.47 4.38 20.50
CA GLN A 57 6.78 5.63 20.23
C GLN A 57 6.20 5.66 18.81
N GLU A 58 6.92 5.13 17.83
CA GLU A 58 6.49 5.02 16.44
C GLU A 58 5.37 3.99 16.29
N ILE A 59 5.44 2.86 17.01
CA ILE A 59 4.33 1.91 17.09
C ILE A 59 3.06 2.60 17.60
N LEU A 60 3.14 3.31 18.73
CA LEU A 60 1.99 4.00 19.32
C LEU A 60 1.46 5.10 18.39
N THR A 61 2.34 5.86 17.76
CA THR A 61 1.98 6.90 16.79
C THR A 61 1.26 6.27 15.60
N TYR A 62 1.80 5.19 15.03
CA TYR A 62 1.20 4.46 13.92
C TYR A 62 -0.15 3.85 14.25
N LEU A 63 -0.36 3.40 15.49
CA LEU A 63 -1.63 2.87 15.96
C LEU A 63 -2.69 3.97 16.16
N ARG A 64 -2.27 5.20 16.53
CA ARG A 64 -3.17 6.36 16.73
C ARG A 64 -3.60 7.07 15.43
N LEU A 65 -2.89 6.83 14.33
CA LEU A 65 -3.26 7.42 13.04
C LEU A 65 -4.65 6.90 12.65
N ASP A 66 -5.57 7.82 12.37
CA ASP A 66 -6.90 7.47 11.86
C ASP A 66 -6.73 6.66 10.56
N LYS A 67 -6.98 5.36 10.63
CA LYS A 67 -6.83 4.44 9.51
C LYS A 67 -8.12 4.41 8.73
N GLN A 68 -8.46 5.55 8.17
CA GLN A 68 -9.40 5.61 7.07
C GLN A 68 -8.88 4.60 6.02
N PRO A 69 -9.68 3.58 5.65
CA PRO A 69 -9.26 2.65 4.61
C PRO A 69 -8.98 3.45 3.35
N GLN A 70 -7.71 3.58 3.00
CA GLN A 70 -7.30 4.15 1.72
C GLN A 70 -7.47 3.07 0.68
N TRP A 71 -8.58 3.11 -0.03
CA TRP A 71 -8.87 2.21 -1.13
C TRP A 71 -7.99 2.57 -2.33
N ALA A 72 -6.73 2.14 -2.29
CA ALA A 72 -5.76 2.39 -3.34
C ALA A 72 -5.48 1.09 -4.11
N ALA A 73 -5.60 1.14 -5.43
CA ALA A 73 -5.21 0.08 -6.35
C ALA A 73 -4.00 0.54 -7.17
N LYS A 74 -3.16 -0.42 -7.59
CA LYS A 74 -2.00 -0.17 -8.44
C LYS A 74 -2.12 -1.00 -9.71
N LEU A 75 -2.07 -0.37 -10.87
CA LEU A 75 -2.05 -1.03 -12.18
C LEU A 75 -0.70 -0.78 -12.85
N LEU A 76 -0.03 -1.86 -13.23
CA LEU A 76 1.28 -1.85 -13.85
C LEU A 76 1.15 -2.38 -15.29
N LEU A 77 1.45 -1.53 -16.28
CA LEU A 77 1.47 -1.93 -17.68
C LEU A 77 2.91 -2.14 -18.15
N VAL A 78 3.19 -3.36 -18.61
CA VAL A 78 4.50 -3.76 -19.14
C VAL A 78 4.28 -4.45 -20.48
N GLY A 79 5.16 -4.16 -21.44
CA GLY A 79 5.09 -4.70 -22.79
C GLY A 79 6.03 -3.94 -23.72
N GLU A 80 6.24 -4.47 -24.91
CA GLU A 80 7.15 -3.90 -25.93
C GLU A 80 6.74 -2.48 -26.35
N ASP A 81 7.61 -1.81 -27.08
CA ASP A 81 7.34 -0.45 -27.56
C ASP A 81 6.24 -0.46 -28.61
N GLY A 82 5.36 0.55 -28.58
CA GLY A 82 4.28 0.68 -29.57
C GLY A 82 3.12 -0.35 -29.44
N VAL A 83 3.08 -1.19 -28.41
CA VAL A 83 1.99 -2.19 -28.23
C VAL A 83 0.64 -1.60 -27.74
N GLY A 84 0.56 -0.28 -27.55
CA GLY A 84 -0.68 0.42 -27.18
C GLY A 84 -1.00 0.46 -25.68
N LYS A 85 0.01 0.39 -24.81
CA LYS A 85 -0.17 0.46 -23.34
C LYS A 85 -0.79 1.78 -22.90
N THR A 86 -0.26 2.88 -23.42
CA THR A 86 -0.76 4.24 -23.16
C THR A 86 -2.17 4.42 -23.67
N SER A 87 -2.44 3.94 -24.89
CA SER A 87 -3.78 3.92 -25.48
C SER A 87 -4.79 3.09 -24.68
N LEU A 88 -4.38 1.95 -24.10
CA LEU A 88 -5.23 1.16 -23.21
C LEU A 88 -5.57 1.95 -21.93
N LEU A 89 -4.62 2.69 -21.36
CA LEU A 89 -4.89 3.56 -20.21
C LEU A 89 -5.88 4.68 -20.53
N HIS A 90 -5.73 5.34 -21.68
CA HIS A 90 -6.69 6.34 -22.15
C HIS A 90 -8.10 5.76 -22.28
N GLN A 91 -8.22 4.58 -22.91
CA GLN A 91 -9.51 3.92 -23.07
C GLN A 91 -10.14 3.51 -21.74
N LEU A 92 -9.35 3.03 -20.77
CA LEU A 92 -9.84 2.69 -19.43
C LEU A 92 -10.38 3.90 -18.66
N ARG A 93 -9.96 5.11 -19.04
CA ARG A 93 -10.40 6.38 -18.45
C ARG A 93 -11.50 7.07 -19.25
N GLU A 94 -12.00 6.43 -20.30
CA GLU A 94 -12.96 7.02 -21.24
C GLU A 94 -12.40 8.29 -21.95
N GLU A 95 -11.08 8.39 -22.06
CA GLU A 95 -10.39 9.45 -22.80
C GLU A 95 -10.37 9.13 -24.31
N THR A 96 -10.27 10.16 -25.15
CA THR A 96 -10.25 9.98 -26.59
C THR A 96 -8.92 9.40 -27.04
N PHE A 97 -8.97 8.36 -27.87
CA PHE A 97 -7.78 7.78 -28.50
C PHE A 97 -7.05 8.83 -29.36
N ASP A 98 -5.77 9.05 -29.07
CA ASP A 98 -4.89 9.91 -29.85
C ASP A 98 -4.01 9.05 -30.78
N ASN A 99 -4.18 9.25 -32.09
CA ASN A 99 -3.42 8.56 -33.13
C ASN A 99 -2.00 9.12 -33.33
N GLN A 100 -1.66 10.24 -32.68
CA GLN A 100 -0.36 10.92 -32.79
C GLN A 100 0.45 10.83 -31.48
N GLU A 101 0.04 9.94 -30.57
CA GLU A 101 0.74 9.74 -29.31
C GLU A 101 2.11 9.10 -29.56
N ASP A 102 3.18 9.83 -29.22
CA ASP A 102 4.54 9.33 -29.27
C ASP A 102 4.73 8.19 -28.24
N SER A 103 5.64 7.25 -28.51
CA SER A 103 6.02 6.22 -27.54
C SER A 103 6.40 6.84 -26.19
N THR A 104 5.81 6.34 -25.11
CA THR A 104 6.16 6.77 -23.74
C THR A 104 7.66 6.62 -23.52
N HIS A 105 8.33 7.68 -23.10
CA HIS A 105 9.74 7.63 -22.73
C HIS A 105 9.86 7.40 -21.21
N GLY A 106 10.54 6.32 -20.80
CA GLY A 106 10.71 6.02 -19.37
C GLY A 106 9.43 5.50 -18.71
N VAL A 107 9.02 6.10 -17.59
CA VAL A 107 7.82 5.67 -16.83
C VAL A 107 6.87 6.85 -16.67
N ALA A 108 5.66 6.74 -17.23
CA ALA A 108 4.56 7.65 -16.94
C ALA A 108 3.77 7.13 -15.73
N VAL A 109 3.54 8.01 -14.75
CA VAL A 109 2.80 7.67 -13.52
C VAL A 109 1.65 8.63 -13.36
N ASP A 110 0.48 8.09 -13.10
CA ASP A 110 -0.73 8.89 -12.97
C ASP A 110 -1.69 8.28 -11.96
N THR A 111 -2.60 9.07 -11.42
CA THR A 111 -3.55 8.67 -10.37
C THR A 111 -4.92 9.24 -10.65
N TRP A 112 -5.92 8.37 -10.69
CA TRP A 112 -7.29 8.73 -10.99
C TRP A 112 -8.29 8.02 -10.09
N ALA A 113 -9.46 8.63 -9.93
CA ALA A 113 -10.50 8.17 -9.04
C ALA A 113 -11.40 7.10 -9.70
N LEU A 114 -11.66 6.02 -8.97
CA LEU A 114 -12.59 4.96 -9.35
C LEU A 114 -13.71 4.83 -8.31
N LYS A 115 -14.90 4.39 -8.72
CA LYS A 115 -15.94 4.01 -7.74
C LYS A 115 -15.62 2.64 -7.14
N HIS A 116 -15.83 2.48 -5.84
CA HIS A 116 -15.65 1.19 -5.19
C HIS A 116 -16.70 0.18 -5.70
N PRO A 117 -16.30 -1.05 -6.09
CA PRO A 117 -17.19 -2.00 -6.79
C PRO A 117 -18.40 -2.44 -5.94
N THR A 118 -18.27 -2.44 -4.62
CA THR A 118 -19.34 -2.86 -3.70
C THR A 118 -19.82 -1.77 -2.74
N GLN A 119 -19.25 -0.56 -2.78
CA GLN A 119 -19.57 0.52 -1.84
C GLN A 119 -19.89 1.81 -2.61
N ALA A 120 -21.17 2.16 -2.70
CA ALA A 120 -21.66 3.20 -3.62
C ALA A 120 -21.08 4.62 -3.36
N ASN A 121 -20.71 4.92 -2.11
CA ASN A 121 -20.24 6.24 -1.70
C ASN A 121 -18.73 6.28 -1.40
N VAL A 122 -17.99 5.25 -1.83
CA VAL A 122 -16.55 5.17 -1.62
C VAL A 122 -15.85 5.33 -2.96
N THR A 123 -14.90 6.26 -2.99
CA THR A 123 -14.00 6.46 -4.11
C THR A 123 -12.67 5.79 -3.80
N MET A 124 -12.19 5.00 -4.74
CA MET A 124 -10.87 4.39 -4.76
C MET A 124 -9.91 5.24 -5.58
N GLN A 125 -8.62 5.19 -5.26
CA GLN A 125 -7.57 5.78 -6.06
C GLN A 125 -6.89 4.67 -6.86
N LEU A 126 -6.93 4.74 -8.19
CA LEU A 126 -6.14 3.87 -9.05
C LEU A 126 -4.89 4.61 -9.49
N LYS A 127 -3.73 4.11 -9.07
CA LYS A 127 -2.44 4.58 -9.54
C LYS A 127 -1.95 3.69 -10.67
N THR A 128 -1.64 4.30 -11.82
CA THR A 128 -1.21 3.60 -13.03
C THR A 128 0.24 3.93 -13.31
N TRP A 129 1.02 2.92 -13.67
CA TRP A 129 2.38 3.08 -14.18
C TRP A 129 2.46 2.48 -15.59
N ASP A 130 2.79 3.32 -16.57
CA ASP A 130 3.02 2.95 -17.97
C ASP A 130 4.51 3.04 -18.31
N PHE A 131 5.06 1.95 -18.85
CA PHE A 131 6.49 1.83 -19.14
C PHE A 131 6.72 1.94 -20.64
N GLY A 132 7.55 2.90 -21.06
CA GLY A 132 8.11 2.92 -22.41
C GLY A 132 8.79 1.60 -22.72
N GLY A 133 8.64 1.07 -23.94
CA GLY A 133 9.10 -0.27 -24.31
C GLY A 133 10.61 -0.51 -24.31
N GLN A 134 11.40 0.41 -23.74
CA GLN A 134 12.81 0.19 -23.44
C GLN A 134 12.95 -0.47 -22.08
N THR A 135 13.86 -1.42 -21.96
CA THR A 135 13.89 -2.38 -20.85
C THR A 135 14.23 -1.72 -19.51
N ILE A 136 13.21 -1.28 -18.76
CA ILE A 136 13.40 -0.62 -17.45
C ILE A 136 13.49 -1.67 -16.34
N TYR A 137 14.51 -2.55 -16.42
CA TYR A 137 14.81 -3.54 -15.38
C TYR A 137 15.22 -2.90 -14.05
N HIS A 138 15.72 -1.65 -14.07
CA HIS A 138 16.20 -0.98 -12.87
C HIS A 138 15.11 -0.20 -12.11
N ALA A 139 14.08 0.32 -12.79
CA ALA A 139 12.99 1.01 -12.10
C ALA A 139 12.09 0.04 -11.35
N THR A 140 12.01 -1.22 -11.81
CA THR A 140 11.13 -2.25 -11.22
C THR A 140 11.39 -2.54 -9.75
N HIS A 141 12.64 -2.39 -9.31
CA HIS A 141 13.01 -2.56 -7.89
C HIS A 141 12.38 -1.51 -6.96
N GLN A 142 12.07 -0.30 -7.41
CA GLN A 142 11.46 0.74 -6.58
C GLN A 142 9.95 0.52 -6.37
N PHE A 143 9.30 -0.32 -7.18
CA PHE A 143 7.85 -0.57 -7.08
C PHE A 143 7.50 -1.61 -6.01
N PHE A 144 8.45 -2.43 -5.56
CA PHE A 144 8.24 -3.56 -4.64
C PHE A 144 8.15 -3.21 -3.15
N LEU A 145 8.15 -1.92 -2.77
CA LEU A 145 8.34 -1.56 -1.36
C LEU A 145 7.08 -1.45 -0.49
N THR A 146 5.86 -1.70 -0.96
CA THR A 146 4.72 -1.86 -0.03
C THR A 146 3.61 -2.76 -0.58
N GLY A 147 3.14 -3.68 0.28
CA GLY A 147 2.19 -4.75 -0.02
C GLY A 147 0.76 -4.29 -0.32
N LEU A 148 0.53 -3.76 -1.52
CA LEU A 148 -0.80 -3.54 -2.08
C LEU A 148 -0.88 -4.20 -3.46
N VAL A 149 -2.03 -4.83 -3.71
CA VAL A 149 -2.36 -5.72 -4.83
C VAL A 149 -1.79 -5.24 -6.17
N TYR A 150 -1.04 -6.12 -6.84
CA TYR A 150 -0.51 -5.92 -8.18
C TYR A 150 -1.42 -6.63 -9.18
N PHE A 151 -2.02 -5.87 -10.10
CA PHE A 151 -2.56 -6.43 -11.34
C PHE A 151 -1.57 -6.14 -12.45
N GLY A 152 -0.87 -7.16 -12.92
CA GLY A 152 -0.05 -7.11 -14.13
C GLY A 152 -0.93 -7.47 -15.33
N VAL A 153 -1.00 -6.57 -16.31
CA VAL A 153 -1.62 -6.86 -17.61
C VAL A 153 -0.50 -6.91 -18.64
N GLU A 154 -0.29 -8.08 -19.23
CA GLU A 154 0.65 -8.27 -20.32
C GLU A 154 -0.08 -8.03 -21.64
N CYS A 155 0.19 -6.88 -22.28
CA CYS A 155 -0.34 -6.57 -23.60
C CYS A 155 0.52 -7.27 -24.66
N GLY A 156 0.11 -8.48 -25.04
CA GLY A 156 0.65 -9.19 -26.21
C GLY A 156 -0.36 -9.18 -27.36
N ILE A 157 -0.03 -8.55 -28.48
CA ILE A 157 -0.73 -8.77 -29.75
C ILE A 157 0.01 -9.90 -30.45
N ARG A 158 -0.57 -11.11 -30.46
CA ARG A 158 -0.20 -12.12 -31.46
C ARG A 158 -0.89 -11.72 -32.77
N LEU A 159 -0.10 -11.31 -33.77
CA LEU A 159 -0.50 -11.34 -35.17
C LEU A 159 -0.81 -12.79 -35.59
#